data_AF-A0A956SZM9-F1
#
_entry.id   AF-A0A956SZM9-F1
#
_cell.length_a   1.000
_cell.length_b   1.000
_cell.length_c   1.000
_cell.angle_alpha   90.00
_cell.angle_beta   90.00
_cell.angle_gamma   90.00
#
_symmetry.space_group_name_H-M   'P 1'
#
loop_
_entity.id
_entity.type
_entity.pdbx_description
1 polymer ?
#
loop_
_entity_poly.entity_id
_entity_poly.type
_entity_poly.pdbx_seq_one_letter_code
_entity_poly.pdbx_strand_id
1 'polypeptide(L)'
;MKDSELLRLKEPVWIASEQPELSDDLVQELKIWWEVEGVRVSGKELDFSLWYSGPQILLTLGADLPPEGYSLEVNSERVVVKGADAAGLSHGVTTLKQLLSWDDGLVVRGVVVEDWPSLAWRGVHLHTGAGAGPTQRKLIERVLAPMKLNKLVIEAQYAKWESHPELWVPELAIPLSELKLTAESARAHGLEPIPLIQTLSHVQWMFVYNRNSELKAGGLDYLFDPTRQESWDIVFDLYAEAVEVFQARTVHIGHDEVRSLRSIFPGTEQHVTQVVEESVLRCYSWLKERDIKTMMWHDTMVHRSESAQVGLAPFPEDGAKLREALPKDILVADWQYGPGSFNLEFPEVSLLVEAGFPTVGAVWDDPERTRAFAAQLVEQGGSGLLQTTWPGRVLSDPVVEGFEHHQFAGIVDAAQAAWTGGSDAKIPAESFRRLWDRQPRSETQSRKGYALDLSGLGESWVPDLPAELNGAEFAFAPAIGVRRDDLELAVPDRPLEGLAFLWYTESAPESPGELAQLEVEYRTGESEKVPIRYGKEVSSRDSTRPAYIGPLAWTSTDGKTHLWRWFWKNPRPDLTVESFTLKQ
;
A
#
# COMPACT_ATOMS: atom_id res chain seq x y z
N MET A 1 22.87 23.82 -9.45
CA MET A 1 22.74 22.62 -10.31
C MET A 1 23.49 22.89 -11.60
N LYS A 2 24.59 22.17 -11.88
CA LYS A 2 25.09 22.02 -13.25
C LYS A 2 24.21 20.97 -13.92
N ASP A 3 23.91 21.16 -15.20
CA ASP A 3 23.16 20.22 -16.01
C ASP A 3 23.75 18.80 -15.96
N SER A 4 22.85 17.84 -16.10
CA SER A 4 22.94 16.38 -15.97
C SER A 4 24.18 15.73 -16.61
N GLU A 5 25.14 15.32 -15.78
CA GLU A 5 26.04 14.23 -16.16
C GLU A 5 25.38 12.89 -15.81
N LEU A 6 25.43 11.94 -16.74
CA LEU A 6 25.04 10.55 -16.51
C LEU A 6 26.28 9.76 -16.14
N LEU A 7 26.22 8.97 -15.07
CA LEU A 7 27.21 7.95 -14.80
C LEU A 7 26.86 6.70 -15.60
N ARG A 8 27.73 6.26 -16.50
CA ARG A 8 27.57 4.98 -17.21
C ARG A 8 28.19 3.86 -16.39
N LEU A 9 27.37 2.91 -15.94
CA LEU A 9 27.85 1.74 -15.23
C LEU A 9 28.51 0.77 -16.22
N LYS A 10 29.80 0.52 -16.03
CA LYS A 10 30.60 -0.39 -16.87
C LYS A 10 30.61 -1.78 -16.28
N GLU A 11 30.39 -2.80 -17.09
CA GLU A 11 30.50 -4.17 -16.62
C GLU A 11 31.96 -4.65 -16.53
N PRO A 12 32.35 -5.39 -15.47
CA PRO A 12 31.50 -5.71 -14.31
C PRO A 12 31.29 -4.49 -13.38
N VAL A 13 30.06 -4.32 -12.90
CA VAL A 13 29.68 -3.33 -11.90
C VAL A 13 30.24 -3.76 -10.54
N TRP A 14 31.08 -2.92 -9.98
CA TRP A 14 31.73 -3.17 -8.70
C TRP A 14 31.10 -2.36 -7.58
N ILE A 15 30.65 -3.07 -6.54
CA ILE A 15 30.05 -2.52 -5.33
C ILE A 15 30.99 -2.81 -4.16
N ALA A 16 31.32 -1.78 -3.40
CA ALA A 16 32.02 -1.92 -2.12
C ALA A 16 31.07 -1.52 -0.99
N SER A 17 30.92 -2.37 0.03
CA SER A 17 29.97 -2.14 1.13
C SER A 17 30.55 -2.47 2.50
N GLU A 18 30.37 -1.57 3.47
CA GLU A 18 30.60 -1.83 4.89
C GLU A 18 29.55 -2.79 5.50
N GLN A 19 28.42 -2.96 4.82
CA GLN A 19 27.31 -3.86 5.17
C GLN A 19 26.97 -4.72 3.93
N PRO A 20 27.74 -5.77 3.62
CA PRO A 20 27.54 -6.58 2.41
C PRO A 20 26.13 -7.13 2.24
N GLU A 21 25.49 -7.53 3.33
CA GLU A 21 24.10 -8.00 3.38
C GLU A 21 23.09 -6.96 2.89
N LEU A 22 23.37 -5.66 3.06
CA LEU A 22 22.51 -4.58 2.55
C LEU A 22 22.75 -4.31 1.06
N SER A 23 23.80 -4.88 0.46
CA SER A 23 24.04 -4.78 -0.98
C SER A 23 23.31 -5.86 -1.78
N ASP A 24 22.79 -6.90 -1.13
CA ASP A 24 22.12 -8.02 -1.80
C ASP A 24 20.89 -7.54 -2.60
N ASP A 25 20.09 -6.63 -2.04
CA ASP A 25 18.94 -6.05 -2.74
C ASP A 25 19.36 -5.29 -4.02
N LEU A 26 20.45 -4.51 -3.97
CA LEU A 26 20.99 -3.82 -5.14
C LEU A 26 21.60 -4.80 -6.16
N VAL A 27 22.23 -5.88 -5.70
CA VAL A 27 22.79 -6.91 -6.59
C VAL A 27 21.66 -7.63 -7.33
N GLN A 28 20.59 -8.01 -6.62
CA GLN A 28 19.41 -8.59 -7.25
C GLN A 28 18.76 -7.60 -8.20
N GLU A 29 18.75 -6.31 -7.85
CA GLU A 29 18.27 -5.25 -8.74
C GLU A 29 18.99 -5.29 -10.09
N LEU A 30 20.31 -5.17 -10.04
CA LEU A 30 21.13 -5.07 -11.24
C LEU A 30 21.06 -6.34 -12.10
N LYS A 31 21.07 -7.52 -11.46
CA LYS A 31 21.06 -8.80 -12.18
C LYS A 31 19.69 -9.15 -12.77
N ILE A 32 18.63 -9.02 -11.98
CA ILE A 32 17.29 -9.49 -12.37
C ILE A 32 16.57 -8.44 -13.22
N TRP A 33 16.61 -7.16 -12.82
CA TRP A 33 15.80 -6.12 -13.46
C TRP A 33 16.53 -5.43 -14.61
N TRP A 34 17.83 -5.18 -14.43
CA TRP A 34 18.66 -4.49 -15.43
C TRP A 34 19.48 -5.43 -16.31
N GLU A 35 19.42 -6.74 -16.06
CA GLU A 35 20.10 -7.80 -16.80
C GLU A 35 21.63 -7.60 -16.87
N VAL A 36 22.21 -7.05 -15.81
CA VAL A 36 23.67 -6.86 -15.68
C VAL A 36 24.32 -8.20 -15.35
N GLU A 37 25.12 -8.75 -16.27
CA GLU A 37 25.74 -10.07 -16.10
C GLU A 37 26.87 -10.04 -15.06
N GLY A 38 27.70 -8.99 -15.12
CA GLY A 38 28.84 -8.81 -14.22
C GLY A 38 28.54 -7.90 -13.03
N VAL A 39 28.08 -8.44 -11.90
CA VAL A 39 28.03 -7.68 -10.63
C VAL A 39 28.93 -8.32 -9.58
N ARG A 40 29.80 -7.53 -8.96
CA ARG A 40 30.79 -7.98 -7.99
C ARG A 40 30.74 -7.13 -6.73
N VAL A 41 30.73 -7.78 -5.57
CA VAL A 41 30.68 -7.14 -4.25
C VAL A 41 31.97 -7.41 -3.47
N SER A 42 32.51 -6.40 -2.80
CA SER A 42 33.63 -6.53 -1.83
C SER A 42 33.21 -6.03 -0.45
N GLY A 43 33.69 -6.70 0.61
CA GLY A 43 33.31 -6.45 2.01
C GLY A 43 34.23 -5.51 2.80
N LYS A 44 33.96 -5.44 4.12
CA LYS A 44 34.32 -4.43 5.16
C LYS A 44 35.69 -3.75 5.17
N GLU A 45 36.74 -4.31 4.59
CA GLU A 45 37.96 -3.55 4.36
C GLU A 45 37.89 -3.03 2.93
N LEU A 46 37.61 -1.73 2.78
CA LEU A 46 37.73 -1.01 1.52
C LEU A 46 39.21 -1.03 1.09
N ASP A 47 39.70 -2.18 0.61
CA ASP A 47 41.06 -2.32 0.14
C ASP A 47 41.15 -1.74 -1.26
N PHE A 48 41.28 -0.41 -1.33
CA PHE A 48 41.44 0.35 -2.57
C PHE A 48 42.67 -0.07 -3.39
N SER A 49 43.59 -0.87 -2.83
CA SER A 49 44.77 -1.36 -3.56
C SER A 49 44.44 -2.45 -4.61
N LEU A 50 43.28 -3.09 -4.50
CA LEU A 50 42.80 -4.08 -5.47
C LEU A 50 42.17 -3.46 -6.72
N TRP A 51 42.07 -2.12 -6.80
CA TRP A 51 41.26 -1.43 -7.80
C TRP A 51 42.12 -0.47 -8.62
N TYR A 52 42.27 -0.76 -9.91
CA TYR A 52 42.99 0.12 -10.83
C TYR A 52 42.22 1.45 -11.10
N SER A 53 40.91 1.49 -10.81
CA SER A 53 40.02 2.64 -11.01
C SER A 53 39.00 2.89 -9.87
N GLY A 54 39.11 2.20 -8.73
CA GLY A 54 38.13 2.23 -7.64
C GLY A 54 36.80 1.49 -7.92
N PRO A 55 35.92 1.29 -6.90
CA PRO A 55 34.57 0.77 -7.10
C PRO A 55 33.65 1.82 -7.74
N GLN A 56 32.69 1.39 -8.57
CA GLN A 56 31.71 2.29 -9.18
C GLN A 56 30.59 2.67 -8.21
N ILE A 57 30.33 1.84 -7.19
CA ILE A 57 29.33 2.09 -6.14
C ILE A 57 29.98 1.83 -4.78
N LEU A 58 29.93 2.82 -3.89
CA LEU A 58 30.41 2.75 -2.52
C LEU A 58 29.25 2.91 -1.53
N LEU A 59 29.09 1.95 -0.62
CA LEU A 59 28.06 1.92 0.42
C LEU A 59 28.75 1.96 1.80
N THR A 60 28.53 3.00 2.59
CA THR A 60 29.21 3.23 3.88
C THR A 60 28.25 3.78 4.94
N LEU A 61 28.64 3.72 6.21
CA LEU A 61 27.87 4.25 7.35
C LEU A 61 28.48 5.54 7.92
N GLY A 62 27.75 6.17 8.83
CA GLY A 62 28.20 7.34 9.59
C GLY A 62 27.99 8.67 8.87
N ALA A 63 26.92 8.80 8.08
CA ALA A 63 26.46 10.12 7.64
C ALA A 63 26.07 10.96 8.86
N ASP A 64 26.44 12.24 8.86
CA ASP A 64 26.06 13.17 9.93
C ASP A 64 24.65 13.72 9.65
N LEU A 65 23.66 12.83 9.76
CA LEU A 65 22.25 13.07 9.46
C LEU A 65 21.36 12.46 10.56
N PRO A 66 20.08 12.85 10.65
CA PRO A 66 19.12 12.23 11.56
C PRO A 66 19.00 10.70 11.37
N PRO A 67 18.41 9.97 12.33
CA PRO A 67 18.12 8.54 12.18
C PRO A 67 17.39 8.22 10.87
N GLU A 68 17.70 7.06 10.28
CA GLU A 68 17.23 6.65 8.95
C GLU A 68 17.64 7.60 7.80
N GLY A 69 18.46 8.62 8.07
CA GLY A 69 18.93 9.58 7.07
C GLY A 69 20.08 9.05 6.21
N TYR A 70 20.20 9.57 5.00
CA TYR A 70 21.27 9.20 4.07
C TYR A 70 21.71 10.35 3.17
N SER A 71 22.96 10.29 2.72
CA SER A 71 23.48 11.09 1.61
C SER A 71 23.77 10.20 0.41
N LEU A 72 23.42 10.64 -0.79
CA LEU A 72 23.72 9.98 -2.05
C LEU A 72 24.36 10.99 -3.01
N GLU A 73 25.56 10.68 -3.49
CA GLU A 73 26.26 11.47 -4.51
C GLU A 73 26.50 10.58 -5.74
N VAL A 74 26.05 11.05 -6.90
CA VAL A 74 26.33 10.45 -8.20
C VAL A 74 27.01 11.51 -9.05
N ASN A 75 28.26 11.24 -9.44
CA ASN A 75 29.02 12.05 -10.39
C ASN A 75 29.43 11.19 -11.60
N SER A 76 30.17 11.76 -12.57
CA SER A 76 30.57 11.04 -13.79
C SER A 76 31.54 9.88 -13.58
N GLU A 77 32.07 9.69 -12.37
CA GLU A 77 33.02 8.61 -12.05
C GLU A 77 32.41 7.50 -11.18
N ARG A 78 31.56 7.84 -10.20
CA ARG A 78 31.07 6.89 -9.20
C ARG A 78 29.76 7.32 -8.51
N VAL A 79 29.19 6.35 -7.79
CA VAL A 79 28.12 6.52 -6.81
C VAL A 79 28.68 6.34 -5.40
N VAL A 80 28.32 7.24 -4.49
CA VAL A 80 28.58 7.11 -3.04
C VAL A 80 27.25 7.22 -2.30
N VAL A 81 26.90 6.22 -1.51
CA VAL A 81 25.76 6.22 -0.60
C VAL A 81 26.28 6.07 0.82
N LYS A 82 25.89 6.99 1.70
CA LYS A 82 26.24 6.97 3.12
C LYS A 82 24.99 7.06 3.97
N GLY A 83 24.74 6.04 4.79
CA GLY A 83 23.65 6.05 5.77
C GLY A 83 24.10 6.59 7.12
N ALA A 84 23.23 7.28 7.85
CA ALA A 84 23.44 7.58 9.27
C ALA A 84 23.48 6.29 10.10
N ASP A 85 22.62 5.34 9.73
CA ASP A 85 22.52 3.98 10.25
C ASP A 85 22.21 2.98 9.10
N ALA A 86 21.98 1.72 9.45
CA ALA A 86 21.67 0.67 8.47
C ALA A 86 20.37 0.93 7.70
N ALA A 87 19.35 1.52 8.34
CA ALA A 87 18.09 1.86 7.69
C ALA A 87 18.30 2.99 6.67
N GLY A 88 19.05 4.03 7.06
CA GLY A 88 19.45 5.10 6.15
C GLY A 88 20.24 4.59 4.95
N LEU A 89 21.20 3.68 5.15
CA LEU A 89 21.94 3.09 4.03
C LEU A 89 21.01 2.34 3.06
N SER A 90 20.06 1.56 3.58
CA SER A 90 19.03 0.88 2.78
C SER A 90 18.13 1.86 2.02
N HIS A 91 17.74 2.97 2.64
CA HIS A 91 16.98 4.05 2.01
C HIS A 91 17.76 4.72 0.88
N GLY A 92 19.06 4.97 1.06
CA GLY A 92 19.92 5.51 0.02
C GLY A 92 20.11 4.55 -1.16
N VAL A 93 20.24 3.24 -0.89
CA VAL A 93 20.23 2.20 -1.93
C VAL A 93 18.90 2.19 -2.68
N THR A 94 17.77 2.31 -1.96
CA THR A 94 16.43 2.40 -2.57
C THR A 94 16.32 3.59 -3.52
N THR A 95 16.82 4.77 -3.11
CA THR A 95 16.86 5.97 -3.96
C THR A 95 17.80 5.77 -5.16
N LEU A 96 18.94 5.12 -4.99
CA LEU A 96 19.83 4.76 -6.11
C LEU A 96 19.11 3.90 -7.15
N LYS A 97 18.34 2.89 -6.72
CA LYS A 97 17.56 2.03 -7.64
C LYS A 97 16.57 2.83 -8.49
N GLN A 98 15.97 3.87 -7.91
CA GLN A 98 15.04 4.76 -8.63
C GLN A 98 15.75 5.69 -9.62
N LEU A 99 17.05 5.93 -9.47
CA LEU A 99 17.87 6.76 -10.37
C LEU A 99 18.49 5.97 -11.53
N LEU A 100 18.39 4.63 -11.50
CA LEU A 100 18.83 3.77 -12.60
C LEU A 100 17.92 3.98 -13.81
N SER A 101 18.53 4.10 -14.99
CA SER A 101 17.82 4.16 -16.26
C SER A 101 18.67 3.58 -17.38
N TRP A 102 18.09 3.50 -18.58
CA TRP A 102 18.78 2.99 -19.75
C TRP A 102 18.99 4.08 -20.80
N ASP A 103 20.24 4.27 -21.21
CA ASP A 103 20.65 5.16 -22.30
C ASP A 103 21.87 4.58 -23.01
N ASP A 104 21.65 3.73 -24.02
CA ASP A 104 22.70 2.95 -24.72
C ASP A 104 23.64 2.17 -23.76
N GLY A 105 23.08 1.76 -22.62
CA GLY A 105 23.80 1.21 -21.47
C GLY A 105 23.08 1.55 -20.16
N LEU A 106 23.43 0.85 -19.08
CA LEU A 106 22.91 1.17 -17.75
C LEU A 106 23.55 2.47 -17.26
N VAL A 107 22.72 3.44 -16.90
CA VAL A 107 23.17 4.73 -16.40
C VAL A 107 22.51 5.09 -15.07
N VAL A 108 23.17 5.94 -14.30
CA VAL A 108 22.63 6.57 -13.10
C VAL A 108 22.60 8.08 -13.33
N ARG A 109 21.47 8.71 -13.02
CA ARG A 109 21.36 10.17 -13.08
C ARG A 109 22.27 10.83 -12.04
N GLY A 110 23.14 11.73 -12.49
CA GLY A 110 23.98 12.55 -11.60
C GLY A 110 23.15 13.44 -10.68
N VAL A 111 23.38 13.34 -9.37
CA VAL A 111 22.61 14.04 -8.33
C VAL A 111 23.41 14.08 -7.01
N VAL A 112 23.08 15.04 -6.16
CA VAL A 112 23.44 15.05 -4.74
C VAL A 112 22.14 15.08 -3.94
N VAL A 113 21.97 14.15 -3.02
CA VAL A 113 20.79 14.00 -2.16
C VAL A 113 21.25 13.91 -0.72
N GLU A 114 20.59 14.63 0.17
CA GLU A 114 20.58 14.40 1.62
C GLU A 114 19.12 14.32 2.03
N ASP A 115 18.72 13.26 2.70
CA ASP A 115 17.31 12.94 2.87
C ASP A 115 17.06 12.06 4.10
N TRP A 116 15.93 12.26 4.78
CA TRP A 116 15.52 11.56 6.00
C TRP A 116 14.01 11.69 6.22
N PRO A 117 13.37 10.75 6.94
CA PRO A 117 11.93 10.83 7.17
C PRO A 117 11.56 11.91 8.20
N SER A 118 10.43 12.57 7.98
CA SER A 118 9.83 13.51 8.95
C SER A 118 9.11 12.77 10.09
N LEU A 119 8.54 11.59 9.81
CA LEU A 119 7.88 10.72 10.77
C LEU A 119 8.60 9.36 10.88
N ALA A 120 8.93 8.96 12.11
CA ALA A 120 9.69 7.74 12.39
C ALA A 120 8.87 6.45 12.21
N TRP A 121 7.56 6.51 12.42
CA TRP A 121 6.65 5.37 12.27
C TRP A 121 5.91 5.43 10.94
N ARG A 122 6.15 4.45 10.05
CA ARG A 122 5.57 4.46 8.69
C ARG A 122 5.03 3.09 8.36
N GLY A 123 3.72 2.91 8.55
CA GLY A 123 3.08 1.61 8.50
C GLY A 123 1.98 1.46 7.48
N VAL A 124 1.70 0.20 7.14
CA VAL A 124 0.56 -0.21 6.33
C VAL A 124 -0.18 -1.33 7.06
N HIS A 125 -1.51 -1.26 7.07
CA HIS A 125 -2.40 -2.32 7.51
C HIS A 125 -2.93 -3.09 6.30
N LEU A 126 -2.83 -4.42 6.37
CA LEU A 126 -3.34 -5.33 5.36
C LEU A 126 -4.24 -6.39 6.00
N HIS A 127 -5.35 -6.68 5.32
CA HIS A 127 -6.08 -7.92 5.53
C HIS A 127 -5.23 -9.13 5.12
N THR A 128 -5.48 -10.27 5.76
CA THR A 128 -4.98 -11.58 5.32
C THR A 128 -6.11 -12.42 4.72
N GLY A 129 -5.88 -13.72 4.58
CA GLY A 129 -6.90 -14.70 4.25
C GLY A 129 -6.36 -15.84 3.39
N ALA A 130 -7.25 -16.76 3.01
CA ALA A 130 -6.93 -17.89 2.16
C ALA A 130 -6.24 -17.41 0.85
N GLY A 131 -4.97 -17.79 0.68
CA GLY A 131 -4.18 -17.41 -0.51
C GLY A 131 -3.57 -16.00 -0.49
N ALA A 132 -3.72 -15.22 0.58
CA ALA A 132 -3.21 -13.85 0.65
C ALA A 132 -1.68 -13.74 0.75
N GLY A 133 -0.99 -14.77 1.26
CA GLY A 133 0.45 -14.76 1.53
C GLY A 133 1.32 -14.28 0.34
N PRO A 134 1.19 -14.88 -0.86
CA PRO A 134 1.91 -14.42 -2.05
C PRO A 134 1.66 -12.95 -2.40
N THR A 135 0.41 -12.48 -2.37
CA THR A 135 0.06 -11.07 -2.63
C THR A 135 0.68 -10.14 -1.59
N GLN A 136 0.64 -10.50 -0.30
CA GLN A 136 1.26 -9.71 0.78
C GLN A 136 2.77 -9.59 0.58
N ARG A 137 3.46 -10.70 0.27
CA ARG A 137 4.92 -10.69 -0.01
C ARG A 137 5.26 -9.87 -1.25
N LYS A 138 4.43 -9.95 -2.30
CA LYS A 138 4.55 -9.10 -3.49
C LYS A 138 4.41 -7.61 -3.14
N LEU A 139 3.45 -7.23 -2.29
CA LEU A 139 3.29 -5.85 -1.81
C LEU A 139 4.52 -5.39 -1.03
N ILE A 140 5.02 -6.21 -0.12
CA ILE A 140 6.22 -5.93 0.69
C ILE A 140 7.41 -5.61 -0.21
N GLU A 141 7.75 -6.53 -1.11
CA GLU A 141 8.93 -6.45 -1.97
C GLU A 141 8.84 -5.30 -2.98
N ARG A 142 7.67 -5.13 -3.60
CA ARG A 142 7.52 -4.26 -4.77
C ARG A 142 7.03 -2.87 -4.45
N VAL A 143 6.30 -2.68 -3.35
CA VAL A 143 5.68 -1.39 -3.01
C VAL A 143 6.18 -0.90 -1.66
N LEU A 144 6.05 -1.68 -0.59
CA LEU A 144 6.26 -1.14 0.75
C LEU A 144 7.73 -0.80 1.02
N ALA A 145 8.63 -1.73 0.70
CA ALA A 145 10.07 -1.52 0.89
C ALA A 145 10.63 -0.42 -0.04
N PRO A 146 10.29 -0.38 -1.35
CA PRO A 146 10.67 0.75 -2.21
C PRO A 146 10.14 2.11 -1.77
N MET A 147 9.02 2.14 -1.04
CA MET A 147 8.45 3.36 -0.43
C MET A 147 9.00 3.66 0.98
N LYS A 148 10.03 2.95 1.43
CA LYS A 148 10.74 3.19 2.71
C LYS A 148 9.83 3.08 3.96
N LEU A 149 8.78 2.27 3.88
CA LEU A 149 7.92 1.95 5.02
C LEU A 149 8.64 0.97 5.96
N ASN A 150 8.30 1.00 7.25
CA ASN A 150 9.02 0.24 8.29
C ASN A 150 8.11 -0.54 9.28
N LYS A 151 6.79 -0.57 9.03
CA LYS A 151 5.81 -1.32 9.84
C LYS A 151 4.79 -2.01 8.93
N LEU A 152 4.37 -3.21 9.30
CA LEU A 152 3.32 -3.95 8.60
C LEU A 152 2.35 -4.54 9.62
N VAL A 153 1.15 -3.95 9.71
CA VAL A 153 0.06 -4.47 10.54
C VAL A 153 -0.72 -5.51 9.72
N ILE A 154 -0.83 -6.74 10.20
CA ILE A 154 -1.57 -7.81 9.53
C ILE A 154 -2.74 -8.23 10.41
N GLU A 155 -3.94 -8.05 9.88
CA GLU A 155 -5.16 -8.51 10.53
C GLU A 155 -5.28 -10.04 10.40
N ALA A 156 -5.09 -10.77 11.51
CA ALA A 156 -4.74 -12.18 11.53
C ALA A 156 -5.72 -13.08 12.31
N GLN A 157 -6.87 -12.58 12.75
CA GLN A 157 -7.84 -13.34 13.55
C GLN A 157 -8.35 -14.62 12.85
N TYR A 158 -8.38 -14.65 11.52
CA TYR A 158 -8.81 -15.82 10.73
C TYR A 158 -7.67 -16.78 10.37
N ALA A 159 -6.49 -16.71 11.00
CA ALA A 159 -5.46 -17.70 10.76
C ALA A 159 -5.84 -19.09 11.28
N LYS A 160 -5.18 -20.13 10.77
CA LYS A 160 -5.31 -21.50 11.28
C LYS A 160 -4.52 -21.70 12.59
N TRP A 161 -4.90 -20.98 13.64
CA TRP A 161 -4.29 -21.07 14.98
C TRP A 161 -4.42 -22.49 15.54
N GLU A 162 -3.32 -23.11 15.93
CA GLU A 162 -3.25 -24.52 16.31
C GLU A 162 -3.81 -24.79 17.71
N SER A 163 -3.82 -23.80 18.59
CA SER A 163 -4.45 -23.80 19.91
C SER A 163 -5.96 -23.95 19.83
N HIS A 164 -6.57 -23.39 18.78
CA HIS A 164 -8.02 -23.33 18.60
C HIS A 164 -8.46 -23.76 17.19
N PRO A 165 -8.27 -25.05 16.82
CA PRO A 165 -8.65 -25.56 15.50
C PRO A 165 -10.16 -25.49 15.24
N GLU A 166 -10.97 -25.45 16.28
CA GLU A 166 -12.41 -25.21 16.22
C GLU A 166 -12.75 -23.80 15.75
N LEU A 167 -11.82 -22.84 15.69
CA LEU A 167 -12.10 -21.50 15.15
C LEU A 167 -11.86 -21.39 13.65
N TRP A 168 -11.28 -22.42 13.02
CA TRP A 168 -10.93 -22.35 11.61
C TRP A 168 -12.16 -22.20 10.73
N VAL A 169 -12.07 -21.24 9.81
CA VAL A 169 -13.04 -20.98 8.74
C VAL A 169 -12.35 -21.30 7.41
N PRO A 170 -12.48 -22.53 6.87
CA PRO A 170 -11.66 -23.00 5.75
C PRO A 170 -11.65 -22.10 4.51
N GLU A 171 -12.74 -21.38 4.26
CA GLU A 171 -12.90 -20.48 3.11
C GLU A 171 -12.16 -19.15 3.29
N LEU A 172 -11.83 -18.76 4.52
CA LEU A 172 -11.15 -17.51 4.85
C LEU A 172 -9.73 -17.73 5.39
N ALA A 173 -9.44 -18.90 5.94
CA ALA A 173 -8.29 -19.06 6.81
C ALA A 173 -6.95 -19.26 6.08
N ILE A 174 -5.96 -18.49 6.51
CA ILE A 174 -4.57 -18.63 6.07
C ILE A 174 -3.80 -19.65 6.93
N PRO A 175 -2.98 -20.54 6.35
CA PRO A 175 -2.08 -21.39 7.12
C PRO A 175 -1.02 -20.59 7.88
N LEU A 176 -0.65 -21.01 9.09
CA LEU A 176 0.41 -20.34 9.86
C LEU A 176 1.76 -20.32 9.12
N SER A 177 2.06 -21.33 8.31
CA SER A 177 3.26 -21.36 7.49
C SER A 177 3.32 -20.20 6.48
N GLU A 178 2.19 -19.81 5.90
CA GLU A 178 2.13 -18.67 4.98
C GLU A 178 2.27 -17.33 5.73
N LEU A 179 1.64 -17.19 6.90
CA LEU A 179 1.82 -16.01 7.74
C LEU A 179 3.28 -15.85 8.20
N LYS A 180 3.92 -16.97 8.58
CA LYS A 180 5.34 -16.98 8.94
C LYS A 180 6.22 -16.49 7.79
N LEU A 181 5.99 -16.98 6.57
CA LEU A 181 6.71 -16.52 5.38
C LEU A 181 6.46 -15.03 5.10
N THR A 182 5.24 -14.53 5.29
CA THR A 182 4.94 -13.09 5.17
C THR A 182 5.69 -12.28 6.23
N ALA A 183 5.69 -12.71 7.49
CA ALA A 183 6.40 -12.02 8.57
C ALA A 183 7.94 -12.04 8.36
N GLU A 184 8.49 -13.17 7.90
CA GLU A 184 9.90 -13.29 7.51
C GLU A 184 10.25 -12.34 6.35
N SER A 185 9.40 -12.28 5.32
CA SER A 185 9.56 -11.36 4.20
C SER A 185 9.52 -9.89 4.65
N ALA A 186 8.61 -9.53 5.54
CA ALA A 186 8.53 -8.18 6.11
C ALA A 186 9.86 -7.80 6.80
N ARG A 187 10.35 -8.66 7.71
CA ARG A 187 11.62 -8.42 8.42
C ARG A 187 12.82 -8.35 7.49
N ALA A 188 12.87 -9.21 6.47
CA ALA A 188 13.94 -9.21 5.48
C ALA A 188 14.03 -7.89 4.69
N HIS A 189 12.90 -7.18 4.57
CA HIS A 189 12.82 -5.87 3.90
C HIS A 189 12.78 -4.68 4.88
N GLY A 190 13.09 -4.90 6.16
CA GLY A 190 13.17 -3.84 7.17
C GLY A 190 11.83 -3.39 7.76
N LEU A 191 10.74 -4.14 7.52
CA LEU A 191 9.45 -3.89 8.16
C LEU A 191 9.28 -4.75 9.41
N GLU A 192 8.82 -4.14 10.51
CA GLU A 192 8.36 -4.89 11.68
C GLU A 192 6.94 -5.41 11.43
N PRO A 193 6.72 -6.74 11.44
CA PRO A 193 5.39 -7.32 11.32
C PRO A 193 4.66 -7.25 12.68
N ILE A 194 3.43 -6.73 12.67
CA ILE A 194 2.58 -6.50 13.85
C ILE A 194 1.27 -7.28 13.63
N PRO A 195 1.00 -8.37 14.36
CA PRO A 195 -0.29 -9.03 14.28
C PRO A 195 -1.37 -8.14 14.92
N LEU A 196 -2.45 -7.93 14.18
CA LEU A 196 -3.71 -7.39 14.67
C LEU A 196 -4.68 -8.55 14.88
N ILE A 197 -5.12 -8.75 16.12
CA ILE A 197 -6.20 -9.68 16.44
C ILE A 197 -7.29 -8.89 17.15
N GLN A 198 -8.41 -8.74 16.46
CA GLN A 198 -9.58 -8.04 17.01
C GLN A 198 -10.02 -8.71 18.31
N THR A 199 -10.07 -7.92 19.38
CA THR A 199 -10.33 -8.35 20.75
C THR A 199 -11.35 -7.42 21.38
N LEU A 200 -12.18 -7.95 22.29
CA LEU A 200 -13.39 -7.35 22.85
C LEU A 200 -14.50 -7.17 21.82
N SER A 201 -14.27 -6.35 20.80
CA SER A 201 -15.16 -6.04 19.66
C SER A 201 -14.60 -6.56 18.34
N HIS A 202 -15.43 -6.56 17.28
CA HIS A 202 -15.11 -7.17 15.98
C HIS A 202 -14.66 -8.64 16.08
N VAL A 203 -15.22 -9.35 17.07
CA VAL A 203 -14.87 -10.74 17.39
C VAL A 203 -15.77 -11.78 16.73
N GLN A 204 -16.41 -11.45 15.59
CA GLN A 204 -17.26 -12.39 14.84
C GLN A 204 -16.51 -13.68 14.48
N TRP A 205 -15.18 -13.61 14.36
CA TRP A 205 -14.30 -14.75 14.14
C TRP A 205 -14.44 -15.85 15.22
N MET A 206 -14.82 -15.51 16.46
CA MET A 206 -15.07 -16.49 17.53
C MET A 206 -16.37 -17.28 17.33
N PHE A 207 -17.31 -16.74 16.53
CA PHE A 207 -18.71 -17.20 16.52
C PHE A 207 -19.18 -17.75 15.17
N VAL A 208 -18.29 -17.86 14.19
CA VAL A 208 -18.62 -18.42 12.88
C VAL A 208 -19.16 -19.85 13.06
N TYR A 209 -20.18 -20.21 12.28
CA TYR A 209 -20.94 -21.47 12.41
C TYR A 209 -21.60 -21.66 13.79
N ASN A 210 -21.93 -20.57 14.48
CA ASN A 210 -22.57 -20.57 15.80
C ASN A 210 -21.74 -21.26 16.91
N ARG A 211 -20.42 -21.29 16.73
CA ARG A 211 -19.47 -21.73 17.77
C ARG A 211 -19.43 -20.70 18.89
N ASN A 212 -19.04 -21.13 20.10
CA ASN A 212 -18.81 -20.26 21.26
C ASN A 212 -19.97 -19.28 21.56
N SER A 213 -21.21 -19.64 21.21
CA SER A 213 -22.36 -18.74 21.30
C SER A 213 -22.65 -18.25 22.72
N GLU A 214 -22.28 -19.06 23.71
CA GLU A 214 -22.34 -18.79 25.15
C GLU A 214 -21.34 -17.72 25.62
N LEU A 215 -20.32 -17.41 24.81
CA LEU A 215 -19.32 -16.38 25.09
C LEU A 215 -19.72 -15.00 24.54
N LYS A 216 -20.87 -14.87 23.86
CA LYS A 216 -21.34 -13.59 23.29
C LYS A 216 -21.82 -12.63 24.38
N ALA A 217 -21.43 -11.37 24.31
CA ALA A 217 -22.04 -10.34 25.16
C ALA A 217 -23.43 -9.98 24.62
N GLY A 218 -24.47 -10.14 25.45
CA GLY A 218 -25.86 -9.82 25.10
C GLY A 218 -26.39 -10.53 23.85
N GLY A 219 -25.79 -11.68 23.47
CA GLY A 219 -26.18 -12.46 22.29
C GLY A 219 -25.72 -11.89 20.94
N LEU A 220 -24.92 -10.82 20.92
CA LEU A 220 -24.36 -10.25 19.69
C LEU A 220 -23.09 -10.99 19.29
N ASP A 221 -22.90 -11.27 18.00
CA ASP A 221 -21.67 -11.86 17.46
C ASP A 221 -20.53 -10.84 17.29
N TYR A 222 -20.78 -9.58 17.61
CA TYR A 222 -19.82 -8.50 17.52
C TYR A 222 -18.91 -8.36 18.75
N LEU A 223 -19.37 -8.85 19.92
CA LEU A 223 -18.70 -8.70 21.23
C LEU A 223 -18.66 -10.04 21.98
N PHE A 224 -17.55 -10.34 22.65
CA PHE A 224 -17.53 -11.40 23.66
C PHE A 224 -17.83 -10.83 25.06
N ASP A 225 -18.33 -11.67 25.97
CA ASP A 225 -18.56 -11.35 27.38
C ASP A 225 -17.21 -11.34 28.13
N PRO A 226 -16.69 -10.16 28.51
CA PRO A 226 -15.37 -10.04 29.11
C PRO A 226 -15.30 -10.60 30.54
N THR A 227 -16.43 -10.99 31.13
CA THR A 227 -16.46 -11.67 32.44
C THR A 227 -16.17 -13.18 32.34
N ARG A 228 -16.19 -13.75 31.12
CA ARG A 228 -15.89 -15.15 30.86
C ARG A 228 -14.39 -15.35 30.69
N GLN A 229 -13.79 -16.16 31.57
CA GLN A 229 -12.38 -16.49 31.48
C GLN A 229 -12.06 -17.22 30.17
N GLU A 230 -12.99 -18.05 29.70
CA GLU A 230 -12.88 -18.83 28.47
C GLU A 230 -12.66 -17.95 27.23
N SER A 231 -13.26 -16.76 27.17
CA SER A 231 -13.00 -15.79 26.10
C SER A 231 -11.57 -15.31 26.09
N TRP A 232 -11.00 -15.08 27.28
CA TRP A 232 -9.63 -14.60 27.44
C TRP A 232 -8.59 -15.69 27.23
N ASP A 233 -8.91 -16.94 27.59
CA ASP A 233 -8.06 -18.09 27.30
C ASP A 233 -7.86 -18.22 25.78
N ILE A 234 -8.95 -18.11 25.00
CA ILE A 234 -8.88 -18.09 23.53
C ILE A 234 -8.00 -16.94 23.01
N VAL A 235 -8.22 -15.71 23.51
CA VAL A 235 -7.46 -14.53 23.08
C VAL A 235 -5.97 -14.71 23.38
N PHE A 236 -5.60 -15.19 24.56
CA PHE A 236 -4.20 -15.29 24.97
C PHE A 236 -3.46 -16.48 24.36
N ASP A 237 -4.15 -17.57 24.06
CA ASP A 237 -3.58 -18.68 23.29
C ASP A 237 -3.28 -18.22 21.86
N LEU A 238 -4.21 -17.48 21.23
CA LEU A 238 -3.97 -16.84 19.92
C LEU A 238 -2.82 -15.82 19.97
N TYR A 239 -2.74 -14.98 21.00
CA TYR A 239 -1.65 -14.02 21.15
C TYR A 239 -0.30 -14.74 21.29
N ALA A 240 -0.23 -15.83 22.06
CA ALA A 240 1.00 -16.60 22.23
C ALA A 240 1.52 -17.15 20.90
N GLU A 241 0.64 -17.77 20.10
CA GLU A 241 1.00 -18.24 18.76
C GLU A 241 1.34 -17.10 17.81
N ALA A 242 0.57 -16.02 17.80
CA ALA A 242 0.83 -14.87 16.93
C ALA A 242 2.20 -14.25 17.20
N VAL A 243 2.56 -14.11 18.48
CA VAL A 243 3.87 -13.62 18.91
C VAL A 243 4.99 -14.52 18.39
N GLU A 244 4.83 -15.85 18.45
CA GLU A 244 5.83 -16.78 17.93
C GLU A 244 5.93 -16.72 16.40
N VAL A 245 4.81 -16.81 15.69
CA VAL A 245 4.74 -16.83 14.22
C VAL A 245 5.31 -15.54 13.62
N PHE A 246 4.98 -14.40 14.21
CA PHE A 246 5.41 -13.09 13.72
C PHE A 246 6.76 -12.67 14.29
N GLN A 247 7.27 -13.34 15.33
CA GLN A 247 8.34 -12.82 16.19
C GLN A 247 8.03 -11.38 16.63
N ALA A 248 6.79 -11.17 17.07
CA ALA A 248 6.21 -9.85 17.27
C ALA A 248 6.89 -9.11 18.42
N ARG A 249 7.16 -7.82 18.21
CA ARG A 249 7.58 -6.87 19.28
C ARG A 249 6.42 -5.98 19.71
N THR A 250 5.37 -5.94 18.90
CA THR A 250 4.14 -5.18 19.10
C THR A 250 2.97 -6.05 18.69
N VAL A 251 1.88 -6.05 19.46
CA VAL A 251 0.59 -6.67 19.08
C VAL A 251 -0.46 -5.58 19.05
N HIS A 252 -1.26 -5.53 17.98
CA HIS A 252 -2.40 -4.66 17.91
C HIS A 252 -3.66 -5.38 18.39
N ILE A 253 -4.31 -4.84 19.41
CA ILE A 253 -5.40 -5.52 20.12
C ILE A 253 -6.80 -5.17 19.58
N GLY A 254 -6.89 -4.37 18.52
CA GLY A 254 -8.16 -3.80 18.07
C GLY A 254 -8.74 -2.82 19.10
N HIS A 255 -9.83 -3.25 19.75
CA HIS A 255 -10.61 -2.51 20.75
C HIS A 255 -11.32 -1.24 20.21
N ASP A 256 -11.63 -1.21 18.91
CA ASP A 256 -12.44 -0.16 18.29
C ASP A 256 -13.94 -0.44 18.36
N GLU A 257 -14.73 0.61 18.19
CA GLU A 257 -16.15 0.53 17.90
C GLU A 257 -16.99 -0.27 18.91
N VAL A 258 -16.65 -0.17 20.20
CA VAL A 258 -17.35 -0.82 21.33
C VAL A 258 -18.74 -0.18 21.61
N ARG A 259 -19.51 0.11 20.56
CA ARG A 259 -20.79 0.84 20.55
C ARG A 259 -21.93 0.03 21.15
N SER A 260 -21.92 -1.29 20.95
CA SER A 260 -23.03 -2.18 21.30
C SER A 260 -23.13 -2.48 22.80
N LEU A 261 -22.12 -2.15 23.61
CA LEU A 261 -22.22 -2.35 25.06
C LEU A 261 -23.34 -1.51 25.69
N ARG A 262 -23.68 -0.35 25.13
CA ARG A 262 -24.80 0.47 25.60
C ARG A 262 -26.17 -0.20 25.44
N SER A 263 -26.35 -1.03 24.40
CA SER A 263 -27.61 -1.75 24.16
C SER A 263 -27.68 -3.06 24.95
N ILE A 264 -26.54 -3.68 25.24
CA ILE A 264 -26.43 -4.90 26.06
C ILE A 264 -26.69 -4.59 27.53
N PHE A 265 -26.22 -3.43 28.01
CA PHE A 265 -26.43 -2.96 29.37
C PHE A 265 -27.12 -1.57 29.35
N PRO A 266 -28.47 -1.52 29.26
CA PRO A 266 -29.20 -0.26 29.23
C PRO A 266 -29.06 0.53 30.54
N GLY A 267 -28.65 1.81 30.47
CA GLY A 267 -28.54 2.70 31.63
C GLY A 267 -27.24 2.59 32.44
N THR A 268 -26.24 1.90 31.92
CA THR A 268 -24.99 1.57 32.62
C THR A 268 -23.76 2.12 31.89
N GLU A 269 -23.81 3.34 31.38
CA GLU A 269 -22.73 3.92 30.56
C GLU A 269 -21.36 3.96 31.29
N GLN A 270 -21.38 4.01 32.63
CA GLN A 270 -20.19 3.84 33.48
C GLN A 270 -19.53 2.45 33.37
N HIS A 271 -20.27 1.42 32.99
CA HIS A 271 -19.73 0.07 32.76
C HIS A 271 -18.98 -0.05 31.43
N VAL A 272 -19.31 0.74 30.40
CA VAL A 272 -18.65 0.62 29.08
C VAL A 272 -17.19 1.06 29.20
N THR A 273 -16.95 2.23 29.76
CA THR A 273 -15.61 2.79 30.00
C THR A 273 -14.78 1.85 30.87
N GLN A 274 -15.36 1.34 31.96
CA GLN A 274 -14.70 0.39 32.85
C GLN A 274 -14.36 -0.94 32.14
N VAL A 275 -15.29 -1.49 31.35
CA VAL A 275 -15.06 -2.72 30.58
C VAL A 275 -13.93 -2.53 29.57
N VAL A 276 -13.91 -1.40 28.86
CA VAL A 276 -12.81 -1.07 27.93
C VAL A 276 -11.50 -0.94 28.69
N GLU A 277 -11.46 -0.17 29.78
CA GLU A 277 -10.26 0.02 30.61
C GLU A 277 -9.70 -1.32 31.10
N GLU A 278 -10.53 -2.14 31.76
CA GLU A 278 -10.14 -3.43 32.30
C GLU A 278 -9.68 -4.40 31.19
N SER A 279 -10.36 -4.39 30.04
CA SER A 279 -10.01 -5.25 28.90
C SER A 279 -8.68 -4.87 28.27
N VAL A 280 -8.43 -3.56 28.08
CA VAL A 280 -7.15 -3.05 27.59
C VAL A 280 -6.03 -3.36 28.58
N LEU A 281 -6.24 -3.11 29.88
CA LEU A 281 -5.24 -3.39 30.92
C LEU A 281 -4.92 -4.89 31.02
N ARG A 282 -5.90 -5.76 30.78
CA ARG A 282 -5.70 -7.22 30.78
C ARG A 282 -4.81 -7.65 29.61
N CYS A 283 -5.08 -7.16 28.40
CA CYS A 283 -4.24 -7.39 27.22
C CYS A 283 -2.83 -6.81 27.43
N TYR A 284 -2.76 -5.55 27.87
CA TYR A 284 -1.51 -4.84 28.13
C TYR A 284 -0.63 -5.60 29.13
N SER A 285 -1.18 -6.01 30.27
CA SER A 285 -0.40 -6.71 31.31
C SER A 285 0.17 -8.02 30.79
N TRP A 286 -0.63 -8.81 30.07
CA TRP A 286 -0.19 -10.07 29.48
C TRP A 286 0.95 -9.89 28.47
N LEU A 287 0.86 -8.87 27.61
CA LEU A 287 1.88 -8.52 26.62
C LEU A 287 3.14 -7.95 27.29
N LYS A 288 2.97 -7.06 28.26
CA LYS A 288 4.06 -6.39 28.98
C LYS A 288 4.93 -7.36 29.76
N GLU A 289 4.34 -8.38 30.40
CA GLU A 289 5.06 -9.47 31.07
C GLU A 289 6.01 -10.23 30.12
N ARG A 290 5.76 -10.17 28.81
CA ARG A 290 6.53 -10.82 27.75
C ARG A 290 7.44 -9.85 26.98
N ASP A 291 7.56 -8.60 27.45
CA ASP A 291 8.29 -7.50 26.78
C ASP A 291 7.75 -7.17 25.37
N ILE A 292 6.43 -7.26 25.21
CA ILE A 292 5.73 -6.98 23.95
C ILE A 292 4.91 -5.71 24.12
N LYS A 293 5.01 -4.79 23.15
CA LYS A 293 4.28 -3.53 23.14
C LYS A 293 2.83 -3.74 22.71
N THR A 294 1.95 -2.86 23.19
CA THR A 294 0.54 -2.86 22.82
C THR A 294 0.24 -1.72 21.87
N MET A 295 -0.53 -2.01 20.82
CA MET A 295 -1.13 -1.03 19.92
C MET A 295 -2.65 -1.16 19.93
N MET A 296 -3.40 -0.05 19.87
CA MET A 296 -4.86 -0.06 19.85
C MET A 296 -5.44 1.09 19.03
N TRP A 297 -6.71 0.96 18.62
CA TRP A 297 -7.45 2.06 17.99
C TRP A 297 -7.90 3.10 19.03
N HIS A 298 -8.02 4.37 18.61
CA HIS A 298 -8.24 5.50 19.52
C HIS A 298 -9.68 5.77 19.95
N ASP A 299 -10.68 5.29 19.21
CA ASP A 299 -12.03 5.89 19.17
C ASP A 299 -12.77 5.83 20.51
N THR A 300 -12.47 4.85 21.37
CA THR A 300 -13.03 4.79 22.73
C THR A 300 -12.38 5.78 23.70
N MET A 301 -11.19 6.29 23.39
CA MET A 301 -10.44 7.25 24.20
C MET A 301 -10.86 8.70 23.95
N VAL A 302 -11.75 8.96 22.99
CA VAL A 302 -12.14 10.32 22.60
C VAL A 302 -13.67 10.40 22.45
N HIS A 303 -14.29 11.48 22.93
CA HIS A 303 -15.71 11.71 22.73
C HIS A 303 -15.97 12.48 21.42
N ARG A 304 -17.13 12.31 20.80
CA ARG A 304 -17.50 13.02 19.54
C ARG A 304 -17.41 14.56 19.59
N SER A 305 -17.39 15.17 20.76
CA SER A 305 -17.21 16.63 20.92
C SER A 305 -15.73 17.06 20.93
N GLU A 306 -14.83 16.10 21.12
CA GLU A 306 -13.37 16.27 21.12
C GLU A 306 -12.75 15.79 19.80
N SER A 307 -13.57 15.20 18.91
CA SER A 307 -13.13 14.50 17.71
C SER A 307 -13.66 15.20 16.46
N ALA A 308 -12.83 15.26 15.41
CA ALA A 308 -13.23 15.76 14.10
C ALA A 308 -14.19 14.80 13.38
N GLN A 309 -14.15 13.51 13.70
CA GLN A 309 -14.95 12.51 13.02
C GLN A 309 -15.42 11.36 13.92
N VAL A 310 -14.49 10.65 14.56
CA VAL A 310 -14.76 9.40 15.25
C VAL A 310 -14.36 9.47 16.73
N GLY A 311 -15.30 9.93 17.56
CA GLY A 311 -15.21 9.81 19.01
C GLY A 311 -16.36 8.98 19.56
N LEU A 312 -16.05 7.84 20.17
CA LEU A 312 -17.00 6.85 20.67
C LEU A 312 -17.00 6.67 22.19
N ALA A 313 -16.15 7.42 22.91
CA ALA A 313 -16.27 7.54 24.37
C ALA A 313 -17.70 7.95 24.74
N PRO A 314 -18.31 7.39 25.81
CA PRO A 314 -19.72 7.65 26.07
C PRO A 314 -20.06 9.10 26.38
N PHE A 315 -19.21 9.74 27.18
CA PHE A 315 -19.21 11.14 27.56
C PHE A 315 -17.79 11.73 27.47
N PRO A 316 -17.63 13.06 27.39
CA PRO A 316 -16.31 13.70 27.39
C PRO A 316 -15.41 13.25 28.55
N GLU A 317 -15.99 13.10 29.75
CA GLU A 317 -15.24 12.69 30.94
C GLU A 317 -14.73 11.25 30.85
N ASP A 318 -15.37 10.39 30.06
CA ASP A 318 -14.96 8.98 29.92
C ASP A 318 -13.74 8.83 29.02
N GLY A 319 -13.67 9.59 27.92
CA GLY A 319 -12.47 9.65 27.09
C GLY A 319 -11.27 10.14 27.92
N ALA A 320 -11.47 11.22 28.70
CA ALA A 320 -10.46 11.73 29.61
C ALA A 320 -10.02 10.70 30.67
N LYS A 321 -10.95 9.96 31.28
CA LYS A 321 -10.62 8.88 32.24
C LYS A 321 -9.76 7.80 31.61
N LEU A 322 -10.10 7.31 30.41
CA LEU A 322 -9.29 6.31 29.72
C LEU A 322 -7.90 6.85 29.40
N ARG A 323 -7.82 8.09 28.89
CA ARG A 323 -6.54 8.75 28.64
C ARG A 323 -5.72 8.93 29.92
N GLU A 324 -6.33 9.11 31.09
CA GLU A 324 -5.64 9.19 32.38
C GLU A 324 -5.16 7.81 32.85
N ALA A 325 -6.04 6.81 32.85
CA ALA A 325 -5.83 5.49 33.44
C ALA A 325 -4.89 4.57 32.64
N LEU A 326 -4.93 4.65 31.30
CA LEU A 326 -4.20 3.70 30.45
C LEU A 326 -2.67 3.96 30.45
N PRO A 327 -1.84 2.91 30.37
CA PRO A 327 -0.38 3.03 30.28
C PRO A 327 0.08 3.85 29.07
N LYS A 328 1.01 4.78 29.29
CA LYS A 328 1.45 5.76 28.29
C LYS A 328 2.41 5.21 27.23
N ASP A 329 2.85 3.96 27.35
CA ASP A 329 3.63 3.27 26.33
C ASP A 329 2.78 2.48 25.32
N ILE A 330 1.44 2.56 25.41
CA ILE A 330 0.52 2.04 24.40
C ILE A 330 0.57 2.94 23.15
N LEU A 331 0.80 2.33 21.98
CA LEU A 331 0.71 3.01 20.69
C LEU A 331 -0.75 3.16 20.26
N VAL A 332 -1.21 4.39 20.10
CA VAL A 332 -2.60 4.70 19.76
C VAL A 332 -2.72 5.06 18.27
N ALA A 333 -3.59 4.34 17.56
CA ALA A 333 -3.90 4.58 16.15
C ALA A 333 -5.19 5.41 16.01
N ASP A 334 -5.01 6.68 15.64
CA ASP A 334 -6.04 7.69 15.43
C ASP A 334 -6.59 7.60 14.00
N TRP A 335 -7.72 6.94 13.81
CA TRP A 335 -8.27 6.63 12.48
C TRP A 335 -9.32 7.66 12.03
N GLN A 336 -9.10 8.25 10.85
CA GLN A 336 -9.88 9.39 10.33
C GLN A 336 -10.13 9.24 8.82
N TYR A 337 -11.30 8.72 8.42
CA TYR A 337 -11.64 8.34 7.03
C TYR A 337 -12.76 9.18 6.37
N GLY A 338 -13.17 10.29 6.98
CA GLY A 338 -14.45 10.94 6.74
C GLY A 338 -14.55 11.56 5.35
N PRO A 339 -15.74 11.55 4.72
CA PRO A 339 -15.91 12.07 3.38
C PRO A 339 -15.70 13.59 3.36
N GLY A 340 -14.89 14.04 2.39
CA GLY A 340 -14.79 15.44 1.99
C GLY A 340 -13.62 16.20 2.61
N SER A 341 -12.99 17.02 1.79
CA SER A 341 -11.95 18.01 2.09
C SER A 341 -12.43 19.18 2.97
N PHE A 342 -13.57 19.03 3.65
CA PHE A 342 -14.21 20.12 4.41
C PHE A 342 -13.67 20.25 5.85
N ASN A 343 -13.06 19.21 6.40
CA ASN A 343 -12.39 19.28 7.70
C ASN A 343 -11.05 18.55 7.66
N LEU A 344 -9.97 19.32 7.61
CA LEU A 344 -8.57 18.89 7.61
C LEU A 344 -7.90 19.15 8.97
N GLU A 345 -8.69 19.32 10.02
CA GLU A 345 -8.21 19.43 11.41
C GLU A 345 -8.39 18.08 12.12
N PHE A 346 -7.38 17.68 12.90
CA PHE A 346 -7.35 16.42 13.64
C PHE A 346 -7.07 16.70 15.15
N PRO A 347 -8.02 17.30 15.89
CA PRO A 347 -7.83 17.68 17.30
C PRO A 347 -7.41 16.51 18.21
N GLU A 348 -7.75 15.28 17.83
CA GLU A 348 -7.40 14.03 18.51
C GLU A 348 -5.88 13.84 18.62
N VAL A 349 -5.11 14.29 17.62
CA VAL A 349 -3.64 14.23 17.64
C VAL A 349 -3.10 14.95 18.85
N SER A 350 -3.48 16.21 19.04
CA SER A 350 -3.02 17.01 20.17
C SER A 350 -3.50 16.40 21.49
N LEU A 351 -4.76 15.97 21.57
CA LEU A 351 -5.32 15.37 22.77
C LEU A 351 -4.57 14.10 23.22
N LEU A 352 -4.22 13.22 22.28
CA LEU A 352 -3.55 11.96 22.57
C LEU A 352 -2.06 12.17 22.90
N VAL A 353 -1.39 13.04 22.14
CA VAL A 353 0.03 13.35 22.38
C VAL A 353 0.22 14.09 23.70
N GLU A 354 -0.63 15.09 24.01
CA GLU A 354 -0.58 15.80 25.29
C GLU A 354 -0.91 14.88 26.49
N ALA A 355 -1.77 13.87 26.28
CA ALA A 355 -2.03 12.84 27.28
C ALA A 355 -0.84 11.87 27.47
N GLY A 356 0.19 11.95 26.62
CA GLY A 356 1.45 11.23 26.74
C GLY A 356 1.54 9.94 25.93
N PHE A 357 0.59 9.66 25.03
CA PHE A 357 0.61 8.46 24.20
C PHE A 357 1.45 8.67 22.92
N PRO A 358 2.26 7.69 22.49
CA PRO A 358 2.72 7.66 21.11
C PRO A 358 1.51 7.47 20.18
N THR A 359 1.33 8.41 19.25
CA THR A 359 0.15 8.46 18.37
C THR A 359 0.55 8.32 16.91
N VAL A 360 -0.15 7.46 16.17
CA VAL A 360 -0.07 7.39 14.70
C VAL A 360 -1.42 7.74 14.08
N GLY A 361 -1.41 8.52 13.00
CA GLY A 361 -2.61 8.81 12.23
C GLY A 361 -2.91 7.69 11.25
N ALA A 362 -4.09 7.08 11.35
CA ALA A 362 -4.58 6.07 10.42
C ALA A 362 -5.38 6.73 9.29
N VAL A 363 -4.86 6.60 8.07
CA VAL A 363 -5.40 7.20 6.84
C VAL A 363 -5.96 6.12 5.92
N TRP A 364 -6.74 6.53 4.92
CA TRP A 364 -7.37 5.64 3.94
C TRP A 364 -7.03 6.05 2.50
N ASP A 365 -7.91 6.72 1.76
CA ASP A 365 -7.74 6.90 0.31
C ASP A 365 -7.78 8.35 -0.17
N ASP A 366 -7.72 9.33 0.74
CA ASP A 366 -7.72 10.76 0.44
C ASP A 366 -6.30 11.36 0.59
N PRO A 367 -5.63 11.72 -0.52
CA PRO A 367 -4.27 12.27 -0.48
C PRO A 367 -4.17 13.66 0.18
N GLU A 368 -5.21 14.49 0.10
CA GLU A 368 -5.22 15.82 0.73
C GLU A 368 -5.30 15.67 2.24
N ARG A 369 -6.24 14.84 2.71
CA ARG A 369 -6.37 14.47 4.13
C ARG A 369 -5.08 13.84 4.65
N THR A 370 -4.50 12.90 3.91
CA THR A 370 -3.27 12.21 4.31
C THR A 370 -2.10 13.16 4.53
N ARG A 371 -1.94 14.16 3.65
CA ARG A 371 -0.91 15.20 3.79
C ARG A 371 -1.18 16.11 4.98
N ALA A 372 -2.41 16.58 5.15
CA ALA A 372 -2.78 17.42 6.29
C ALA A 372 -2.55 16.69 7.62
N PHE A 373 -2.90 15.41 7.69
CA PHE A 373 -2.72 14.59 8.89
C PHE A 373 -1.24 14.40 9.22
N ALA A 374 -0.39 14.10 8.21
CA ALA A 374 1.06 14.03 8.40
C ALA A 374 1.65 15.35 8.92
N ALA A 375 1.22 16.49 8.35
CA ALA A 375 1.70 17.80 8.76
C ALA A 375 1.34 18.09 10.23
N GLN A 376 0.10 17.79 10.64
CA GLN A 376 -0.31 17.99 12.03
C GLN A 376 0.42 17.04 13.00
N LEU A 377 0.66 15.78 12.61
CA LEU A 377 1.46 14.86 13.42
C LEU A 377 2.89 15.37 13.60
N VAL A 378 3.53 15.91 12.56
CA VAL A 378 4.86 16.52 12.68
C VAL A 378 4.83 17.72 13.63
N GLU A 379 3.84 18.62 13.48
CA GLU A 379 3.71 19.82 14.31
C GLU A 379 3.50 19.48 15.80
N GLN A 380 2.68 18.47 16.09
CA GLN A 380 2.27 18.12 17.44
C GLN A 380 3.18 17.08 18.12
N GLY A 381 4.16 16.51 17.41
CA GLY A 381 5.05 15.47 17.95
C GLY A 381 4.46 14.06 17.94
N GLY A 382 3.58 13.77 17.00
CA GLY A 382 3.08 12.43 16.71
C GLY A 382 4.18 11.48 16.21
N SER A 383 3.94 10.17 16.32
CA SER A 383 4.90 9.12 15.97
C SER A 383 4.94 8.83 14.46
N GLY A 384 3.81 8.93 13.75
CA GLY A 384 3.78 8.77 12.30
C GLY A 384 2.44 8.35 11.69
N LEU A 385 2.45 7.72 10.52
CA LEU A 385 1.24 7.36 9.77
C LEU A 385 1.06 5.85 9.60
N LEU A 386 -0.20 5.42 9.65
CA LEU A 386 -0.68 4.09 9.27
C LEU A 386 -1.62 4.21 8.06
N GLN A 387 -1.16 3.77 6.89
CA GLN A 387 -2.07 3.56 5.76
C GLN A 387 -2.93 2.32 6.02
N THR A 388 -4.25 2.46 5.99
CA THR A 388 -5.17 1.33 6.21
C THR A 388 -5.77 0.82 4.91
N THR A 389 -6.10 -0.47 4.89
CA THR A 389 -6.83 -1.09 3.78
C THR A 389 -7.97 -1.95 4.32
N TRP A 390 -9.18 -1.70 3.83
CA TRP A 390 -10.42 -2.39 4.20
C TRP A 390 -11.10 -3.00 2.96
N PRO A 391 -10.41 -3.83 2.15
CA PRO A 391 -10.93 -4.29 0.86
C PRO A 391 -11.87 -5.51 0.98
N GLY A 392 -12.43 -5.76 2.16
CA GLY A 392 -13.14 -7.00 2.50
C GLY A 392 -12.25 -8.05 3.18
N ARG A 393 -12.68 -9.32 3.19
CA ARG A 393 -12.12 -10.35 4.11
C ARG A 393 -10.87 -11.07 3.62
N VAL A 394 -10.57 -11.09 2.33
CA VAL A 394 -9.45 -11.86 1.76
C VAL A 394 -8.69 -11.01 0.74
N LEU A 395 -7.42 -10.73 1.04
CA LEU A 395 -6.52 -10.02 0.14
C LEU A 395 -6.04 -10.93 -1.00
N SER A 396 -6.01 -10.40 -2.23
CA SER A 396 -5.47 -11.08 -3.41
C SER A 396 -5.08 -10.06 -4.49
N ASP A 397 -4.29 -10.47 -5.49
CA ASP A 397 -3.91 -9.60 -6.61
C ASP A 397 -5.13 -8.98 -7.33
N PRO A 398 -6.22 -9.71 -7.63
CA PRO A 398 -7.43 -9.12 -8.21
C PRO A 398 -8.09 -8.02 -7.36
N VAL A 399 -7.94 -8.07 -6.04
CA VAL A 399 -8.45 -7.04 -5.12
C VAL A 399 -7.58 -5.78 -5.23
N VAL A 400 -6.26 -5.93 -5.22
CA VAL A 400 -5.29 -4.83 -5.38
C VAL A 400 -5.45 -4.12 -6.73
N GLU A 401 -5.71 -4.89 -7.77
CA GLU A 401 -5.81 -4.44 -9.17
C GLU A 401 -7.24 -4.07 -9.59
N GLY A 402 -8.21 -4.13 -8.66
CA GLY A 402 -9.64 -4.04 -8.96
C GLY A 402 -10.31 -2.80 -8.40
N PHE A 403 -11.57 -2.95 -8.01
CA PHE A 403 -12.40 -1.87 -7.47
C PHE A 403 -11.79 -1.22 -6.23
N GLU A 404 -11.10 -1.99 -5.39
CA GLU A 404 -10.48 -1.53 -4.13
C GLU A 404 -9.10 -0.87 -4.33
N HIS A 405 -8.65 -0.70 -5.57
CA HIS A 405 -7.31 -0.19 -5.89
C HIS A 405 -7.00 1.16 -5.21
N HIS A 406 -8.00 2.04 -5.10
CA HIS A 406 -7.84 3.37 -4.51
C HIS A 406 -7.19 3.34 -3.12
N GLN A 407 -7.48 2.33 -2.30
CA GLN A 407 -6.92 2.17 -0.96
C GLN A 407 -5.44 1.76 -0.99
N PHE A 408 -5.04 1.00 -2.01
CA PHE A 408 -3.64 0.59 -2.18
C PHE A 408 -2.81 1.70 -2.82
N ALA A 409 -3.38 2.48 -3.73
CA ALA A 409 -2.74 3.68 -4.26
C ALA A 409 -2.37 4.66 -3.13
N GLY A 410 -3.24 4.78 -2.11
CA GLY A 410 -2.99 5.58 -0.89
C GLY A 410 -1.72 5.21 -0.13
N ILE A 411 -1.17 4.00 -0.29
CA ILE A 411 0.14 3.62 0.28
C ILE A 411 1.24 4.58 -0.19
N VAL A 412 1.20 4.99 -1.46
CA VAL A 412 2.20 5.91 -2.00
C VAL A 412 2.04 7.30 -1.38
N ASP A 413 0.80 7.77 -1.25
CA ASP A 413 0.47 9.06 -0.63
C ASP A 413 0.90 9.10 0.84
N ALA A 414 0.57 8.07 1.62
CA ALA A 414 0.93 7.97 3.04
C ALA A 414 2.44 7.87 3.25
N ALA A 415 3.14 7.08 2.44
CA ALA A 415 4.59 6.97 2.52
C ALA A 415 5.28 8.31 2.20
N GLN A 416 4.83 8.99 1.14
CA GLN A 416 5.35 10.31 0.77
C GLN A 416 5.05 11.35 1.85
N ALA A 417 3.82 11.39 2.37
CA ALA A 417 3.42 12.32 3.40
C ALA A 417 4.20 12.11 4.70
N ALA A 418 4.40 10.86 5.12
CA ALA A 418 5.19 10.55 6.31
C ALA A 418 6.67 10.87 6.14
N TRP A 419 7.22 10.69 4.94
CA TRP A 419 8.60 11.05 4.64
C TRP A 419 8.82 12.56 4.63
N THR A 420 7.91 13.31 4.00
CA THR A 420 8.07 14.76 3.76
C THR A 420 7.38 15.67 4.76
N GLY A 421 6.67 15.10 5.74
CA GLY A 421 5.89 15.88 6.71
C GLY A 421 4.66 16.54 6.09
N GLY A 422 4.04 15.89 5.10
CA GLY A 422 2.82 16.37 4.45
C GLY A 422 3.04 17.40 3.34
N SER A 423 4.22 17.44 2.69
CA SER A 423 4.46 18.39 1.61
C SER A 423 3.48 18.23 0.45
N ASP A 424 3.22 19.30 -0.29
CA ASP A 424 2.24 19.33 -1.37
C ASP A 424 2.73 18.73 -2.70
N ALA A 425 3.87 18.02 -2.69
CA ALA A 425 4.45 17.39 -3.86
C ALA A 425 3.44 16.52 -4.63
N LYS A 426 3.35 16.74 -5.94
CA LYS A 426 2.46 15.97 -6.82
C LYS A 426 3.02 14.56 -7.01
N ILE A 427 2.21 13.57 -6.64
CA ILE A 427 2.50 12.15 -6.88
C ILE A 427 1.81 11.75 -8.19
N PRO A 428 2.52 11.19 -9.18
CA PRO A 428 1.89 10.64 -10.37
C PRO A 428 0.90 9.53 -10.00
N ALA A 429 -0.32 9.57 -10.56
CA ALA A 429 -1.38 8.63 -10.23
C ALA A 429 -0.99 7.15 -10.48
N GLU A 430 -0.10 6.91 -11.44
CA GLU A 430 0.38 5.58 -11.81
C GLU A 430 1.53 5.05 -10.92
N SER A 431 1.97 5.79 -9.90
CA SER A 431 3.16 5.46 -9.11
C SER A 431 3.05 4.09 -8.44
N PHE A 432 1.91 3.79 -7.81
CA PHE A 432 1.67 2.47 -7.24
C PHE A 432 1.77 1.38 -8.31
N ARG A 433 1.09 1.57 -9.44
CA ARG A 433 1.07 0.57 -10.51
C ARG A 433 2.47 0.30 -11.07
N ARG A 434 3.30 1.33 -11.25
CA ARG A 434 4.70 1.17 -11.68
C ARG A 434 5.51 0.29 -10.73
N LEU A 435 5.32 0.50 -9.43
CA LEU A 435 5.94 -0.31 -8.38
C LEU A 435 5.39 -1.74 -8.37
N TRP A 436 4.07 -1.90 -8.45
CA TRP A 436 3.39 -3.20 -8.38
C TRP A 436 3.63 -4.09 -9.59
N ASP A 437 3.41 -3.56 -10.81
CA ASP A 437 3.57 -4.28 -12.06
C ASP A 437 5.02 -4.71 -12.24
N ARG A 438 5.94 -3.78 -11.96
CA ARG A 438 7.40 -3.89 -12.10
C ARG A 438 7.82 -4.80 -13.26
N GLN A 439 8.01 -4.20 -14.44
CA GLN A 439 8.38 -4.96 -15.65
C GLN A 439 9.88 -4.90 -15.91
N PRO A 440 10.52 -6.01 -16.34
CA PRO A 440 11.92 -6.02 -16.76
C PRO A 440 12.17 -5.10 -17.95
N ARG A 441 13.43 -4.71 -18.10
CA ARG A 441 13.90 -3.74 -19.11
C ARG A 441 13.47 -4.03 -20.56
N SER A 442 13.25 -5.28 -20.94
CA SER A 442 12.83 -5.65 -22.31
C SER A 442 11.44 -5.10 -22.70
N GLU A 443 10.61 -4.71 -21.74
CA GLU A 443 9.25 -4.21 -21.98
C GLU A 443 9.15 -2.68 -22.00
N THR A 444 10.20 -1.93 -21.63
CA THR A 444 10.15 -0.46 -21.47
C THR A 444 10.62 0.36 -22.69
N GLN A 445 10.90 -0.28 -23.84
CA GLN A 445 11.34 0.43 -25.05
C GLN A 445 10.17 1.04 -25.84
N SER A 446 10.38 2.23 -26.40
CA SER A 446 9.42 2.85 -27.32
C SER A 446 9.27 1.99 -28.59
N ARG A 447 8.03 1.78 -29.03
CA ARG A 447 7.68 0.95 -30.18
C ARG A 447 6.88 1.76 -31.20
N LYS A 448 7.07 1.48 -32.49
CA LYS A 448 6.27 2.08 -33.56
C LYS A 448 4.85 1.50 -33.54
N GLY A 449 3.83 2.36 -33.61
CA GLY A 449 2.42 1.98 -33.62
C GLY A 449 1.63 2.59 -34.78
N TYR A 450 0.31 2.41 -34.75
CA TYR A 450 -0.66 3.03 -35.67
C TYR A 450 -1.94 3.35 -34.88
N ALA A 451 -2.70 4.35 -35.33
CA ALA A 451 -4.00 4.71 -34.75
C ALA A 451 -5.13 4.22 -35.68
N LEU A 452 -6.24 3.75 -35.09
CA LEU A 452 -7.46 3.43 -35.81
C LEU A 452 -8.31 4.70 -35.96
N ASP A 453 -8.81 4.98 -37.16
CA ASP A 453 -9.77 6.06 -37.38
C ASP A 453 -11.18 5.56 -37.04
N LEU A 454 -11.78 6.16 -36.01
CA LEU A 454 -13.11 5.78 -35.54
C LEU A 454 -14.21 6.68 -36.13
N SER A 455 -13.88 7.80 -36.79
CA SER A 455 -14.79 8.94 -37.08
C SER A 455 -16.13 8.61 -37.75
N GLY A 456 -16.27 7.46 -38.40
CA GLY A 456 -17.51 6.97 -39.00
C GLY A 456 -18.49 6.25 -38.05
N LEU A 457 -18.14 6.04 -36.77
CA LEU A 457 -18.90 5.17 -35.85
C LEU A 457 -19.92 5.91 -34.96
N GLY A 458 -19.96 7.24 -34.94
CA GLY A 458 -20.92 8.00 -34.14
C GLY A 458 -20.63 9.50 -34.06
N GLU A 459 -21.32 10.20 -33.17
CA GLU A 459 -21.14 11.65 -32.97
C GLU A 459 -19.89 11.95 -32.12
N SER A 460 -19.11 12.93 -32.57
CA SER A 460 -17.91 13.44 -31.91
C SER A 460 -18.26 14.47 -30.85
N TRP A 461 -17.84 14.28 -29.60
CA TRP A 461 -18.12 15.21 -28.49
C TRP A 461 -16.87 15.79 -27.82
N VAL A 462 -15.66 15.35 -28.19
CA VAL A 462 -14.39 15.87 -27.65
C VAL A 462 -13.61 16.56 -28.77
N PRO A 463 -13.21 17.85 -28.62
CA PRO A 463 -12.48 18.58 -29.66
C PRO A 463 -11.10 17.97 -29.92
N ASP A 464 -10.61 18.09 -31.17
CA ASP A 464 -9.30 17.62 -31.64
C ASP A 464 -8.19 17.85 -30.60
N LEU A 465 -7.61 16.76 -30.10
CA LEU A 465 -6.56 16.79 -29.09
C LEU A 465 -5.19 16.47 -29.71
N PRO A 466 -4.17 17.33 -29.53
CA PRO A 466 -2.80 16.86 -29.55
C PRO A 466 -2.53 16.12 -28.23
N ALA A 467 -2.24 14.81 -28.31
CA ALA A 467 -1.82 14.03 -27.16
C ALA A 467 -0.55 13.25 -27.51
N GLU A 468 0.52 13.50 -26.75
CA GLU A 468 1.73 12.69 -26.79
C GLU A 468 1.49 11.37 -26.06
N LEU A 469 1.81 10.27 -26.72
CA LEU A 469 1.80 8.94 -26.12
C LEU A 469 3.24 8.41 -26.10
N ASN A 470 3.84 8.33 -24.92
CA ASN A 470 5.24 7.88 -24.74
C ASN A 470 6.24 8.64 -25.64
N GLY A 471 6.05 9.95 -25.85
CA GLY A 471 6.90 10.79 -26.69
C GLY A 471 6.68 10.65 -28.20
N ALA A 472 5.62 9.95 -28.63
CA ALA A 472 5.17 9.93 -30.02
C ALA A 472 3.87 10.73 -30.18
N GLU A 473 3.83 11.63 -31.16
CA GLU A 473 2.62 12.34 -31.56
C GLU A 473 1.70 11.40 -32.33
N PHE A 474 0.47 11.23 -31.85
CA PHE A 474 -0.58 10.53 -32.58
C PHE A 474 -1.67 11.52 -32.96
N ALA A 475 -2.14 11.47 -34.21
CA ALA A 475 -3.38 12.11 -34.60
C ALA A 475 -4.53 11.25 -34.06
N PHE A 476 -5.25 11.75 -33.05
CA PHE A 476 -6.48 11.10 -32.61
C PHE A 476 -7.59 11.40 -33.62
N ALA A 477 -8.33 10.36 -34.01
CA ALA A 477 -9.70 10.56 -34.48
C ALA A 477 -10.53 11.06 -33.28
N PRO A 478 -11.56 11.91 -33.50
CA PRO A 478 -12.36 12.46 -32.41
C PRO A 478 -12.92 11.35 -31.50
N ALA A 479 -13.02 11.61 -30.19
CA ALA A 479 -13.66 10.68 -29.27
C ALA A 479 -15.15 10.57 -29.63
N ILE A 480 -15.58 9.34 -29.91
CA ILE A 480 -16.95 9.07 -30.34
C ILE A 480 -17.74 8.60 -29.15
N GLY A 481 -18.85 9.28 -28.89
CA GLY A 481 -19.90 8.74 -28.04
C GLY A 481 -20.58 7.61 -28.80
N VAL A 482 -20.11 6.37 -28.64
CA VAL A 482 -20.83 5.20 -29.16
C VAL A 482 -21.91 4.85 -28.15
N ARG A 483 -23.15 5.13 -28.52
CA ARG A 483 -24.34 4.81 -27.71
C ARG A 483 -25.06 3.62 -28.33
N ARG A 484 -24.44 2.42 -28.38
CA ARG A 484 -25.04 1.24 -29.05
C ARG A 484 -24.58 -0.12 -28.51
N ASP A 485 -25.45 -1.11 -28.70
CA ASP A 485 -25.21 -2.56 -28.64
C ASP A 485 -24.04 -2.95 -29.58
N ASP A 486 -23.26 -3.97 -29.19
CA ASP A 486 -22.09 -4.60 -29.84
C ASP A 486 -21.30 -3.71 -30.83
N LEU A 487 -20.14 -3.20 -30.39
CA LEU A 487 -19.20 -2.45 -31.25
C LEU A 487 -18.14 -3.37 -31.85
N GLU A 488 -18.13 -3.54 -33.17
CA GLU A 488 -17.09 -4.28 -33.90
C GLU A 488 -16.08 -3.33 -34.58
N LEU A 489 -14.79 -3.58 -34.38
CA LEU A 489 -13.67 -2.82 -34.94
C LEU A 489 -12.76 -3.73 -35.76
N ALA A 490 -12.63 -3.43 -37.06
CA ALA A 490 -11.67 -4.10 -37.92
C ALA A 490 -10.25 -3.57 -37.67
N VAL A 491 -9.26 -4.47 -37.66
CA VAL A 491 -7.85 -4.11 -37.47
C VAL A 491 -6.99 -4.42 -38.70
N PRO A 492 -5.85 -3.72 -38.89
CA PRO A 492 -4.91 -4.00 -39.95
C PRO A 492 -4.46 -5.46 -39.98
N ASP A 493 -4.27 -5.96 -41.21
CA ASP A 493 -3.89 -7.35 -41.48
C ASP A 493 -2.42 -7.63 -41.14
N ARG A 494 -2.12 -7.68 -39.84
CA ARG A 494 -0.78 -8.00 -39.30
C ARG A 494 -0.87 -8.49 -37.85
N PRO A 495 0.16 -9.22 -37.37
CA PRO A 495 0.31 -9.52 -35.96
C PRO A 495 0.39 -8.24 -35.11
N LEU A 496 -0.22 -8.28 -33.92
CA LEU A 496 -0.29 -7.16 -32.98
C LEU A 496 0.27 -7.59 -31.63
N GLU A 497 1.06 -6.73 -31.00
CA GLU A 497 1.52 -6.96 -29.62
C GLU A 497 0.47 -6.60 -28.58
N GLY A 498 -0.48 -5.73 -28.94
CA GLY A 498 -1.55 -5.28 -28.06
C GLY A 498 -2.30 -4.07 -28.61
N LEU A 499 -3.28 -3.59 -27.85
CA LEU A 499 -4.10 -2.42 -28.16
C LEU A 499 -4.16 -1.46 -26.96
N ALA A 500 -4.12 -0.16 -27.25
CA ALA A 500 -4.40 0.89 -26.28
C ALA A 500 -5.84 1.40 -26.46
N PHE A 501 -6.61 1.45 -25.38
CA PHE A 501 -7.96 1.98 -25.34
C PHE A 501 -7.98 3.31 -24.58
N LEU A 502 -8.66 4.30 -25.13
CA LEU A 502 -9.03 5.54 -24.45
C LEU A 502 -10.56 5.61 -24.39
N TRP A 503 -11.12 5.21 -23.26
CA TRP A 503 -12.56 5.13 -23.07
C TRP A 503 -12.94 5.40 -21.62
N TYR A 504 -14.22 5.66 -21.38
CA TYR A 504 -14.76 5.96 -20.06
C TYR A 504 -16.22 5.55 -19.94
N THR A 505 -16.70 5.43 -18.71
CA THR A 505 -18.15 5.41 -18.41
C THR A 505 -18.65 6.81 -18.04
N GLU A 506 -19.91 7.12 -18.34
CA GLU A 506 -20.50 8.44 -18.01
C GLU A 506 -20.49 8.75 -16.50
N SER A 507 -20.60 7.71 -15.66
CA SER A 507 -20.56 7.79 -14.20
C SER A 507 -20.01 6.48 -13.60
N ALA A 508 -19.63 6.52 -12.33
CA ALA A 508 -19.22 5.34 -11.58
C ALA A 508 -20.42 4.40 -11.34
N PRO A 509 -20.28 3.07 -11.51
CA PRO A 509 -21.35 2.13 -11.22
C PRO A 509 -21.57 2.00 -9.70
N GLU A 510 -22.79 1.62 -9.31
CA GLU A 510 -23.13 1.42 -7.90
C GLU A 510 -22.54 0.13 -7.31
N SER A 511 -22.17 -0.85 -8.14
CA SER A 511 -21.63 -2.16 -7.71
C SER A 511 -20.37 -2.54 -8.48
N PRO A 512 -19.38 -3.19 -7.82
CA PRO A 512 -18.29 -3.84 -8.53
C PRO A 512 -18.84 -4.97 -9.41
N GLY A 513 -18.30 -5.10 -10.62
CA GLY A 513 -18.73 -6.11 -11.58
C GLY A 513 -18.12 -5.92 -12.97
N GLU A 514 -18.38 -6.90 -13.83
CA GLU A 514 -18.14 -6.79 -15.27
C GLU A 514 -19.20 -5.88 -15.90
N LEU A 515 -18.75 -4.84 -16.60
CA LEU A 515 -19.60 -3.85 -17.25
C LEU A 515 -19.85 -4.15 -18.73
N ALA A 516 -18.91 -4.88 -19.34
CA ALA A 516 -18.89 -5.29 -20.73
C ALA A 516 -17.83 -6.39 -20.91
N GLN A 517 -17.78 -7.01 -22.09
CA GLN A 517 -16.81 -8.01 -22.47
C GLN A 517 -16.21 -7.66 -23.84
N LEU A 518 -14.90 -7.54 -23.94
CA LEU A 518 -14.18 -7.43 -25.21
C LEU A 518 -13.87 -8.84 -25.74
N GLU A 519 -14.43 -9.17 -26.90
CA GLU A 519 -14.11 -10.38 -27.66
C GLU A 519 -13.07 -10.05 -28.74
N VAL A 520 -12.01 -10.85 -28.80
CA VAL A 520 -10.95 -10.72 -29.81
C VAL A 520 -10.98 -11.99 -30.66
N GLU A 521 -11.27 -11.87 -31.95
CA GLU A 521 -11.25 -13.01 -32.87
C GLU A 521 -9.96 -13.01 -33.69
N TYR A 522 -9.31 -14.16 -33.78
CA TYR A 522 -8.14 -14.35 -34.64
C TYR A 522 -8.57 -14.99 -35.94
N ARG A 523 -7.82 -14.74 -37.03
CA ARG A 523 -8.08 -15.36 -38.35
C ARG A 523 -8.01 -16.90 -38.34
N THR A 524 -7.46 -17.49 -37.29
CA THR A 524 -7.46 -18.95 -37.09
C THR A 524 -8.85 -19.50 -36.70
N GLY A 525 -9.79 -18.63 -36.33
CA GLY A 525 -11.08 -18.96 -35.72
C GLY A 525 -11.02 -19.10 -34.19
N GLU A 526 -9.85 -18.94 -33.58
CA GLU A 526 -9.71 -18.83 -32.13
C GLU A 526 -10.25 -17.47 -31.65
N SER A 527 -10.68 -17.39 -30.39
CA SER A 527 -11.11 -16.14 -29.76
C SER A 527 -10.66 -16.03 -28.31
N GLU A 528 -10.51 -14.78 -27.86
CA GLU A 528 -10.21 -14.42 -26.47
C GLU A 528 -11.33 -13.53 -25.93
N LYS A 529 -11.67 -13.71 -24.65
CA LYS A 529 -12.70 -12.92 -23.97
C LYS A 529 -12.09 -12.18 -22.80
N VAL A 530 -12.23 -10.86 -22.81
CA VAL A 530 -11.63 -9.98 -21.81
C VAL A 530 -12.75 -9.21 -21.10
N PRO A 531 -13.00 -9.48 -19.81
CA PRO A 531 -14.00 -8.72 -19.07
C PRO A 531 -13.54 -7.27 -18.89
N ILE A 532 -14.45 -6.33 -19.08
CA ILE A 532 -14.23 -4.90 -18.86
C ILE A 532 -14.85 -4.54 -17.52
N ARG A 533 -14.00 -4.23 -16.53
CA ARG A 533 -14.43 -3.93 -15.17
C ARG A 533 -14.08 -2.49 -14.81
N TYR A 534 -14.96 -1.87 -14.03
CA TYR A 534 -14.70 -0.56 -13.46
C TYR A 534 -13.48 -0.60 -12.52
N GLY A 535 -12.61 0.39 -12.64
CA GLY A 535 -11.41 0.52 -11.82
C GLY A 535 -10.20 -0.27 -12.34
N LYS A 536 -10.34 -1.08 -13.39
CA LYS A 536 -9.24 -1.87 -13.98
C LYS A 536 -9.08 -1.62 -15.47
N GLU A 537 -10.08 -1.96 -16.28
CA GLU A 537 -10.06 -1.73 -17.72
C GLU A 537 -10.71 -0.40 -18.13
N VAL A 538 -11.62 0.14 -17.31
CA VAL A 538 -12.31 1.43 -17.56
C VAL A 538 -12.53 2.20 -16.26
N SER A 539 -12.61 3.53 -16.34
CA SER A 539 -13.01 4.42 -15.23
C SER A 539 -14.07 5.42 -15.71
N SER A 540 -14.72 6.13 -14.79
CA SER A 540 -15.68 7.17 -15.17
C SER A 540 -14.97 8.48 -15.49
N ARG A 541 -15.56 9.26 -16.37
CA ARG A 541 -14.98 10.55 -16.79
C ARG A 541 -14.77 11.54 -15.65
N ASP A 542 -15.58 11.44 -14.60
CA ASP A 542 -15.63 12.33 -13.45
C ASP A 542 -14.91 11.77 -12.22
N SER A 543 -14.39 10.54 -12.31
CA SER A 543 -13.71 9.92 -11.17
C SER A 543 -12.35 10.58 -10.94
N THR A 544 -12.18 11.10 -9.74
CA THR A 544 -10.90 11.56 -9.20
C THR A 544 -10.21 10.48 -8.35
N ARG A 545 -10.85 9.33 -8.13
CA ARG A 545 -10.27 8.23 -7.36
C ARG A 545 -9.21 7.51 -8.21
N PRO A 546 -8.07 7.13 -7.61
CA PRO A 546 -7.09 6.28 -8.29
C PRO A 546 -7.74 4.96 -8.71
N ALA A 547 -7.55 4.59 -9.97
CA ALA A 547 -7.96 3.31 -10.54
C ALA A 547 -6.74 2.56 -11.06
N TYR A 548 -6.77 1.23 -11.06
CA TYR A 548 -5.73 0.38 -11.64
C TYR A 548 -5.77 0.37 -13.18
N ILE A 549 -6.27 1.46 -13.76
CA ILE A 549 -6.20 1.70 -15.18
C ILE A 549 -4.82 2.26 -15.50
N GLY A 550 -4.36 2.09 -16.74
CA GLY A 550 -3.08 2.67 -17.15
C GLY A 550 -3.12 4.21 -17.08
N PRO A 551 -2.04 4.88 -17.51
CA PRO A 551 -1.85 6.30 -17.20
C PRO A 551 -2.98 7.18 -17.73
N LEU A 552 -3.23 8.27 -17.02
CA LEU A 552 -4.11 9.34 -17.48
C LEU A 552 -3.57 9.88 -18.80
N ALA A 553 -4.34 9.71 -19.88
CA ALA A 553 -3.96 10.13 -21.21
C ALA A 553 -4.34 11.58 -21.47
N TRP A 554 -5.46 12.04 -20.89
CA TRP A 554 -5.96 13.38 -21.12
C TRP A 554 -6.90 13.86 -20.01
N THR A 555 -6.95 15.17 -19.79
CA THR A 555 -7.95 15.84 -18.96
C THR A 555 -8.50 17.05 -19.71
N SER A 556 -9.81 17.26 -19.64
CA SER A 556 -10.46 18.41 -20.26
C SER A 556 -9.97 19.73 -19.70
N THR A 557 -10.08 20.79 -20.50
CA THR A 557 -9.66 22.14 -20.12
C THR A 557 -10.37 22.65 -18.86
N ASP A 558 -11.60 22.19 -18.61
CA ASP A 558 -12.36 22.51 -17.39
C ASP A 558 -12.09 21.57 -16.20
N GLY A 559 -11.21 20.57 -16.39
CA GLY A 559 -10.81 19.62 -15.36
C GLY A 559 -11.85 18.57 -14.98
N LYS A 560 -12.98 18.46 -15.70
CA LYS A 560 -14.11 17.59 -15.32
C LYS A 560 -14.15 16.23 -16.01
N THR A 561 -13.42 16.08 -17.11
CA THR A 561 -13.38 14.85 -17.90
C THR A 561 -11.96 14.31 -17.92
N HIS A 562 -11.80 13.07 -17.48
CA HIS A 562 -10.55 12.34 -17.47
C HIS A 562 -10.64 11.15 -18.42
N LEU A 563 -9.63 11.00 -19.29
CA LEU A 563 -9.47 9.84 -20.17
C LEU A 563 -8.25 9.05 -19.73
N TRP A 564 -8.49 7.82 -19.33
CA TRP A 564 -7.46 6.91 -18.89
C TRP A 564 -7.11 5.93 -20.01
N ARG A 565 -5.83 5.56 -20.09
CA ARG A 565 -5.36 4.59 -21.07
C ARG A 565 -5.30 3.20 -20.48
N TRP A 566 -6.14 2.30 -20.98
CA TRP A 566 -5.92 0.87 -20.75
C TRP A 566 -5.11 0.26 -21.90
N PHE A 567 -4.19 -0.65 -21.61
CA PHE A 567 -3.43 -1.39 -22.63
C PHE A 567 -3.70 -2.88 -22.49
N TRP A 568 -4.37 -3.44 -23.48
CA TRP A 568 -4.53 -4.88 -23.61
C TRP A 568 -3.29 -5.47 -24.28
N LYS A 569 -2.56 -6.33 -23.56
CA LYS A 569 -1.45 -7.11 -24.11
C LYS A 569 -2.01 -8.33 -24.83
N ASN A 570 -1.65 -8.50 -26.10
CA ASN A 570 -2.09 -9.66 -26.87
C ASN A 570 -1.42 -10.93 -26.29
N PRO A 571 -2.19 -11.91 -25.77
CA PRO A 571 -1.62 -13.15 -25.25
C PRO A 571 -1.05 -14.05 -26.37
N ARG A 572 -1.42 -13.80 -27.63
CA ARG A 572 -1.03 -14.56 -28.83
C ARG A 572 -0.48 -13.60 -29.89
N PRO A 573 0.68 -12.95 -29.64
CA PRO A 573 1.24 -11.93 -30.54
C PRO A 573 1.74 -12.51 -31.88
N ASP A 574 1.82 -13.83 -31.98
CA ASP A 574 2.14 -14.58 -33.19
C ASP A 574 0.95 -14.73 -34.15
N LEU A 575 -0.28 -14.54 -33.66
CA LEU A 575 -1.50 -14.64 -34.46
C LEU A 575 -1.96 -13.28 -34.98
N THR A 576 -2.58 -13.29 -36.17
CA THR A 576 -3.25 -12.11 -36.74
C THR A 576 -4.66 -12.00 -36.19
N VAL A 577 -4.96 -10.87 -35.55
CA VAL A 577 -6.30 -10.53 -35.10
C VAL A 577 -7.16 -10.15 -36.30
N GLU A 578 -8.37 -10.66 -36.37
CA GLU A 578 -9.38 -10.38 -37.39
C GLU A 578 -10.28 -9.21 -36.98
N SER A 579 -10.83 -9.26 -35.77
CA SER A 579 -11.77 -8.26 -35.26
C SER A 579 -11.70 -8.13 -33.73
N PHE A 580 -12.18 -6.98 -33.25
CA PHE A 580 -12.46 -6.73 -31.84
C PHE A 580 -13.93 -6.37 -31.68
N THR A 581 -14.64 -7.05 -30.77
CA THR A 581 -16.06 -6.81 -30.52
C THR A 581 -16.27 -6.51 -29.04
N LEU A 582 -16.73 -5.30 -28.72
CA LEU A 582 -17.15 -4.94 -27.36
C LEU A 582 -18.63 -5.26 -27.18
N LYS A 583 -18.94 -6.21 -26.30
CA LYS A 583 -20.30 -6.62 -25.93
C LYS A 583 -20.67 -6.06 -24.57
N GLN A 584 -21.82 -5.41 -24.44
CA GLN A 584 -22.27 -4.80 -23.18
C GLN A 584 -23.20 -5.71 -22.38
#